data_AF-A0A6J4XDU2-F1
#
_entry.id   AF-A0A6J4XDU2-F1
#
_cell.length_a   1.000
_cell.length_b   1.000
_cell.length_c   1.000
_cell.angle_alpha   90.00
_cell.angle_beta   90.00
_cell.angle_gamma   90.00
#
_symmetry.space_group_name_H-M   'P 1'
#
loop_
_entity.id
_entity.type
_entity.pdbx_description
1 polymer ?
#
loop_
_entity_poly.entity_id
_entity_poly.type
_entity_poly.pdbx_seq_one_letter_code
_entity_poly.pdbx_strand_id
1 'polypeptide(L)' 'MTDSGVSVVFKSNIHQKFAVMDQKVVWYGSINLLRYGSAQESIMRIDSANIANELMKSIEVT' A
#
# COMPACT_ATOMS: atom_id res chain seq x y z
N MET A 1 -10.78 -13.13 -5.81
CA MET A 1 -10.47 -11.68 -5.62
C MET A 1 -11.03 -10.86 -6.77
N THR A 2 -10.70 -11.20 -8.02
CA THR A 2 -11.28 -10.55 -9.21
C THR A 2 -12.79 -10.64 -9.25
N ASP A 3 -13.36 -11.78 -8.84
CA ASP A 3 -14.82 -11.99 -8.81
C ASP A 3 -15.52 -11.22 -7.67
N SER A 4 -14.75 -10.56 -6.81
CA SER A 4 -15.24 -9.76 -5.68
C SER A 4 -15.17 -8.25 -5.96
N GLY A 5 -14.92 -7.84 -7.20
CA GLY A 5 -14.76 -6.43 -7.58
C GLY A 5 -13.39 -5.84 -7.22
N VAL A 6 -12.39 -6.68 -6.94
CA VAL A 6 -11.01 -6.24 -6.61
C VAL A 6 -10.14 -6.31 -7.85
N SER A 7 -9.55 -5.18 -8.25
CA SER A 7 -8.51 -5.15 -9.28
C SER A 7 -7.17 -5.59 -8.69
N VAL A 8 -6.54 -6.58 -9.32
CA VAL A 8 -5.24 -7.11 -8.89
C VAL A 8 -4.22 -6.84 -9.98
N VAL A 9 -3.13 -6.17 -9.61
CA VAL A 9 -2.05 -5.79 -10.53
C VAL A 9 -0.75 -6.44 -10.07
N PHE A 10 -0.06 -7.11 -11.00
CA PHE A 10 1.27 -7.66 -10.76
C PHE A 10 2.33 -6.67 -11.25
N LYS A 11 3.27 -6.32 -10.37
CA LYS A 11 4.40 -5.46 -10.70
C LYS A 11 5.68 -6.04 -10.09
N SER A 12 6.74 -6.07 -10.87
CA SER A 12 8.06 -6.53 -10.42
C SER A 12 8.77 -5.45 -9.60
N ASN A 13 9.74 -5.87 -8.78
CA ASN A 13 10.65 -4.97 -8.04
C ASN A 13 9.96 -3.96 -7.10
N ILE A 14 8.86 -4.36 -6.47
CA ILE A 14 8.19 -3.54 -5.45
C ILE A 14 8.91 -3.69 -4.11
N HIS A 15 9.61 -2.65 -3.69
CA HIS A 15 10.27 -2.59 -2.37
C HIS A 15 9.45 -1.81 -1.33
N GLN A 16 8.65 -0.85 -1.78
CA GLN A 16 7.83 -0.02 -0.91
C GLN A 16 6.56 -0.77 -0.53
N LYS A 17 6.21 -0.75 0.77
CA LYS A 17 5.01 -1.40 1.29
C LYS A 17 4.13 -0.35 1.92
N PHE A 18 2.94 -0.17 1.36
CA PHE A 18 1.99 0.80 1.82
C PHE A 18 0.54 0.40 1.55
N ALA A 19 -0.38 1.03 2.26
CA ALA A 19 -1.79 1.04 1.96
C ALA A 19 -2.30 2.48 1.93
N VAL A 20 -3.17 2.77 0.98
CA VAL A 20 -3.88 4.04 0.88
C VAL A 20 -5.36 3.78 1.09
N MET A 21 -5.99 4.53 2.00
CA MET A 21 -7.42 4.47 2.28
C MET A 21 -8.04 5.84 2.02
N ASP A 22 -9.20 5.84 1.35
CA ASP A 22 -9.99 7.02 1.01
C ASP A 22 -9.19 8.15 0.33
N GLN A 23 -8.15 7.76 -0.43
CA GLN A 23 -7.24 8.69 -1.13
C GLN A 23 -6.59 9.73 -0.18
N LYS A 24 -6.44 9.40 1.12
CA LYS A 24 -5.96 10.36 2.13
C LYS A 24 -5.10 9.74 3.22
N VAL A 25 -5.54 8.63 3.80
CA VAL A 25 -4.82 7.99 4.90
C VAL A 25 -3.82 7.01 4.31
N VAL A 26 -2.55 7.24 4.60
CA VAL A 26 -1.45 6.38 4.17
C VAL A 26 -0.89 5.63 5.36
N TRP A 27 -0.77 4.32 5.21
CA TRP A 27 0.02 3.47 6.08
C TRP A 27 1.29 3.08 5.34
N TYR A 28 2.45 3.43 5.90
CA TYR A 28 3.74 3.22 5.27
C TYR A 28 4.75 2.66 6.27
N GLY A 29 5.59 1.71 5.86
CA GLY A 29 6.67 1.20 6.72
C GLY A 29 7.24 -0.14 6.28
N SER A 30 7.87 -0.85 7.22
CA SER A 30 8.40 -2.21 7.01
C SER A 30 7.32 -3.30 7.06
N ILE A 31 6.05 -2.89 7.03
CA ILE A 31 4.86 -3.72 7.25
C ILE A 31 4.64 -4.79 6.20
N ASN A 32 4.16 -5.95 6.62
CA ASN A 32 3.50 -6.92 5.77
C ASN A 32 2.05 -7.08 6.23
N LEU A 33 1.10 -6.47 5.51
CA LEU A 33 -0.31 -6.37 5.94
C LEU A 33 -1.02 -7.71 6.21
N LEU A 34 -0.51 -8.80 5.63
CA LEU A 34 -1.11 -10.14 5.71
C LEU A 34 -0.18 -11.16 6.37
N ARG A 35 0.93 -10.72 6.97
CA ARG A 35 1.92 -11.66 7.51
C ARG A 35 1.43 -12.30 8.80
N TYR A 36 1.73 -13.59 8.92
CA TYR A 36 1.67 -14.35 10.15
C TYR A 36 3.11 -14.62 10.64
N GLY A 37 3.51 -14.08 11.79
CA GLY A 37 4.85 -14.25 12.35
C GLY A 37 5.23 -13.17 13.36
N SER A 38 6.37 -13.35 14.04
CA SER A 38 6.81 -12.53 15.19
C SER A 38 7.85 -11.46 14.85
N ALA A 39 7.99 -11.08 13.57
CA ALA A 39 8.97 -10.05 13.21
C ALA A 39 8.52 -8.68 13.70
N GLN A 40 9.47 -7.90 14.18
CA GLN A 40 9.20 -6.54 14.59
C GLN A 40 9.13 -5.64 13.35
N GLU A 41 7.92 -5.17 13.04
CA GLU A 41 7.63 -4.27 11.93
C GLU A 41 7.19 -2.92 12.49
N SER A 42 7.44 -1.83 11.75
CA SER A 42 7.02 -0.49 12.13
C SER A 42 6.12 0.11 11.06
N ILE A 43 5.10 0.84 11.50
CA ILE A 43 4.11 1.49 10.64
C ILE A 43 3.97 2.95 11.03
N MET A 44 3.97 3.83 10.03
CA MET A 44 3.60 5.23 10.18
C MET A 44 2.24 5.45 9.54
N ARG A 45 1.33 6.10 10.28
CA ARG A 45 0.06 6.58 9.75
C ARG A 45 0.20 8.06 9.40
N ILE A 46 0.02 8.38 8.13
CA ILE A 46 0.12 9.74 7.59
C ILE A 46 -1.27 10.14 7.07
N ASP A 47 -1.74 11.32 7.46
CA ASP A 47 -3.00 11.90 6.99
C ASP A 47 -2.69 13.02 5.99
N SER A 48 -2.60 12.67 4.70
CA SER A 48 -2.22 13.60 3.64
C SER A 48 -2.65 13.10 2.27
N ALA A 49 -3.61 13.80 1.66
CA ALA A 49 -4.07 13.51 0.30
C ALA A 49 -2.95 13.65 -0.74
N ASN A 50 -2.01 14.58 -0.54
CA ASN A 50 -0.89 14.77 -1.47
C ASN A 50 0.02 13.54 -1.51
N ILE A 51 0.37 12.98 -0.35
CA ILE A 51 1.21 11.78 -0.28
C ILE A 51 0.45 10.56 -0.81
N ALA A 52 -0.84 10.44 -0.50
CA ALA A 52 -1.69 9.38 -1.02
C ALA A 52 -1.70 9.37 -2.55
N ASN A 53 -1.90 10.53 -3.19
CA ASN A 53 -1.94 10.65 -4.64
C ASN A 53 -0.62 10.28 -5.31
N GLU A 54 0.52 10.72 -4.76
CA GLU A 54 1.84 10.35 -5.32
C GLU A 54 2.12 8.86 -5.21
N LEU A 55 1.73 8.22 -4.10
CA LEU A 55 1.85 6.77 -3.94
C LEU A 55 0.91 6.01 -4.90
N MET A 56 -0.31 6.48 -5.12
CA MET A 56 -1.23 5.85 -6.09
C MET A 56 -0.69 5.94 -7.53
N LYS A 57 -0.10 7.08 -7.94
CA LYS A 57 0.55 7.18 -9.27
C LYS A 57 1.71 6.19 -9.44
N SER A 58 2.43 5.88 -8.36
CA SER A 58 3.55 4.92 -8.41
C SER A 58 3.14 3.48 -8.75
N ILE A 59 1.86 3.12 -8.52
CA ILE A 59 1.29 1.79 -8.80
C ILE A 59 0.51 1.74 -10.11
N GLU A 60 0.22 2.88 -10.74
CA GLU A 60 -0.38 2.91 -12.07
C GLU A 60 0.54 2.19 -13.07
N VAL A 61 -0.05 1.26 -13.81
CA VAL A 61 0.59 0.57 -14.94
C VAL A 61 0.22 1.39 -16.16
N THR A 62 1.23 2.04 -16.76
CA THR A 62 1.09 2.68 -18.07
C THR A 62 0.90 1.61 -19.15
#